data_AF-A0A5B8ISZ8-F1
#
_entry.id   AF-A0A5B8ISZ8-F1
#
_cell.length_a   1.000
_cell.length_b   1.000
_cell.length_c   1.000
_cell.angle_alpha   90.00
_cell.angle_beta   90.00
_cell.angle_gamma   90.00
#
_symmetry.space_group_name_H-M   'P 1'
#
loop_
_entity.id
_entity.type
_entity.pdbx_description
1 polymer ?
#
loop_
_entity_poly.entity_id
_entity_poly.type
_entity_poly.pdbx_seq_one_letter_code
_entity_poly.pdbx_strand_id
1 'polypeptide(L)'
;MSPLVGIAVSLLPDLAKRLTKDARPGTQDLIVNVVKEVLGTDDPTEAARLAQDPQLSTELRVRLAEIEAAAEAKQVEAQMAARQAQVDELKLEIESFKTELEDKQDARGMLKSLAEDRSPFAWGPVVVSVIVTVGFFATLLYLIIVGLDVDESSNPAVMQIVNIAVGALTAGFATVVSFWLGSSDGSRRKDVAASLAQQSAVAIQQQSTRNASRVLEAQERQTAALIEKVSQPPPAAAFSAGGSPAQKQKDTRQFHNCVDVILRHEGGYVDHPDDPGGATNFGITHKTLANWRNASVTKQDVKNLELDEVKQIYRANYWNALNCDALPEGIDLVVFDFGVNAGVTRAAKVLQKTVFVEQDGQIGPITIGAAKRIDPEHLIRTFTDARMDFYRSLSTWKTFGRGWERRTHETLELALKML
;
A
#
# COMPACT_ATOMS: atom_id res chain seq x y z
N MET A 1 13.15 33.56 8.47
CA MET A 1 12.96 32.61 9.59
C MET A 1 13.55 33.26 10.83
N SER A 2 12.83 33.22 11.96
CA SER A 2 13.37 33.72 13.24
C SER A 2 14.67 32.97 13.59
N PRO A 3 15.71 33.64 14.11
CA PRO A 3 16.96 32.99 14.48
C PRO A 3 16.79 31.91 15.57
N LEU A 4 15.74 32.00 16.41
CA LEU A 4 15.36 30.96 17.37
C LEU A 4 14.81 29.69 16.69
N VAL A 5 14.12 29.84 15.54
CA VAL A 5 13.70 28.70 14.71
C VAL A 5 14.92 28.01 14.10
N GLY A 6 15.99 28.75 13.80
CA GLY A 6 17.26 28.19 13.33
C GLY A 6 17.94 27.27 14.37
N ILE A 7 17.82 27.63 15.66
CA ILE A 7 18.33 26.81 16.77
C ILE A 7 17.48 25.54 16.96
N ALA A 8 16.14 25.64 16.84
CA ALA A 8 15.26 24.47 16.87
C ALA A 8 15.55 23.50 15.72
N VAL A 9 15.79 24.02 14.51
CA VAL A 9 16.13 23.24 13.33
C VAL A 9 17.51 22.59 13.41
N SER A 10 18.50 23.22 14.05
CA SER A 10 19.83 22.60 14.21
C SER A 10 19.80 21.42 15.18
N LEU A 11 18.91 21.45 16.17
CA LEU A 11 18.71 20.37 17.13
C LEU A 11 17.82 19.24 16.61
N LEU A 12 16.88 19.56 15.72
CA LEU A 12 15.95 18.65 15.04
C LEU A 12 15.90 18.99 13.54
N PRO A 13 16.80 18.43 12.71
CA PRO A 13 16.92 18.77 11.29
C PRO A 13 15.66 18.48 10.47
N ASP A 14 14.85 17.49 10.87
CA ASP A 14 13.61 17.14 10.17
C ASP A 14 12.52 18.21 10.31
N LEU A 15 12.62 19.08 11.32
CA LEU A 15 11.78 20.26 11.51
C LEU A 15 11.89 21.23 10.30
N ALA A 16 13.07 21.29 9.66
CA ALA A 16 13.31 22.14 8.48
C ALA A 16 12.48 21.76 7.26
N LYS A 17 12.33 20.45 7.02
CA LYS A 17 11.58 19.93 5.87
C LYS A 17 10.08 20.19 6.00
N ARG A 18 9.57 20.26 7.23
CA ARG A 18 8.14 20.47 7.52
C ARG A 18 7.75 21.93 7.60
N LEU A 19 8.65 22.79 8.06
CA LEU A 19 8.49 24.24 8.02
C LEU A 19 8.41 24.80 6.59
N THR A 20 8.95 24.08 5.60
CA THR A 20 9.06 24.54 4.21
C THR A 20 7.98 24.00 3.29
N LYS A 21 7.31 22.88 3.63
CA LYS A 21 6.43 22.19 2.69
C LYS A 21 4.94 22.48 2.86
N ASP A 22 4.41 22.59 4.08
CA ASP A 22 2.97 22.84 4.34
C ASP A 22 2.72 23.32 5.79
N ALA A 23 3.56 24.21 6.32
CA ALA A 23 3.49 24.60 7.73
C ALA A 23 2.19 25.36 8.05
N ARG A 24 1.44 24.90 9.07
CA ARG A 24 0.23 25.60 9.55
C ARG A 24 0.58 27.03 9.98
N PRO A 25 -0.29 28.03 9.74
CA PRO A 25 -0.13 29.36 10.30
C PRO A 25 0.06 29.29 11.82
N GLY A 26 1.09 29.95 12.36
CA GLY A 26 1.40 29.96 13.80
C GLY A 26 2.34 28.85 14.30
N THR A 27 2.74 27.88 13.46
CA THR A 27 3.70 26.84 13.85
C THR A 27 5.06 27.43 14.22
N GLN A 28 5.49 28.46 13.50
CA GLN A 28 6.74 29.18 13.79
C GLN A 28 6.68 29.90 15.14
N ASP A 29 5.54 30.48 15.49
CA ASP A 29 5.35 31.18 16.78
C ASP A 29 5.35 30.18 17.94
N LEU A 30 4.76 29.00 17.75
CA LEU A 30 4.79 27.91 18.73
C LEU A 30 6.23 27.44 19.02
N ILE A 31 7.03 27.25 17.96
CA ILE A 31 8.44 26.87 18.07
C ILE A 31 9.23 27.96 18.78
N VAL A 32 9.02 29.22 18.42
CA VAL A 32 9.68 30.35 19.07
C VAL A 32 9.34 30.41 20.56
N ASN A 33 8.07 30.23 20.94
CA ASN A 33 7.65 30.25 22.34
C ASN A 33 8.28 29.10 23.14
N VAL A 34 8.37 27.91 22.58
CA VAL A 34 8.99 26.74 23.25
C VAL A 34 10.49 26.94 23.44
N VAL A 35 11.18 27.49 22.44
CA VAL A 35 12.60 27.82 22.56
C VAL A 35 12.82 28.85 23.67
N LYS A 36 11.96 29.87 23.77
CA LYS A 36 12.01 30.89 24.83
C LYS A 36 11.70 30.33 26.21
N GLU A 37 10.72 29.45 26.30
CA GLU A 37 10.26 28.86 27.58
C GLU A 37 11.31 27.90 28.15
N VAL A 38 11.94 27.08 27.31
CA VAL A 38 12.95 26.11 27.75
C VAL A 38 14.31 26.76 28.00
N LEU A 39 14.71 27.73 27.15
CA LEU A 39 16.02 28.39 27.30
C LEU A 39 15.97 29.64 28.19
N GLY A 40 14.78 30.11 28.56
CA GLY A 40 14.59 31.26 29.45
C GLY A 40 15.08 32.60 28.90
N THR A 41 15.34 32.69 27.59
CA THR A 41 15.89 33.89 26.94
C THR A 41 15.27 34.13 25.56
N ASP A 42 15.13 35.40 25.22
CA ASP A 42 14.69 35.89 23.92
C ASP A 42 15.88 36.24 23.01
N ASP A 43 17.10 36.30 23.56
CA ASP A 43 18.32 36.61 22.81
C ASP A 43 18.83 35.37 22.06
N PRO A 44 18.88 35.40 20.71
CA PRO A 44 19.33 34.25 19.92
C PRO A 44 20.77 33.81 20.19
N THR A 45 21.64 34.73 20.60
CA THR A 45 23.06 34.46 20.85
C THR A 45 23.24 33.70 22.16
N GLU A 46 22.48 34.11 23.18
CA GLU A 46 22.43 33.45 24.48
C GLU A 46 21.70 32.10 24.39
N ALA A 47 20.59 32.05 23.64
CA ALA A 47 19.87 30.81 23.34
C ALA A 47 20.77 29.77 22.67
N ALA A 48 21.62 30.17 21.71
CA ALA A 48 22.55 29.25 21.04
C ALA A 48 23.61 28.68 22.00
N ARG A 49 23.99 29.42 23.04
CA ARG A 49 24.93 28.96 24.07
C ARG A 49 24.23 28.01 25.06
N LEU A 50 23.03 28.36 25.52
CA LEU A 50 22.24 27.52 26.44
C LEU A 50 21.78 26.22 25.78
N ALA A 51 21.53 26.23 24.47
CA ALA A 51 21.24 25.04 23.67
C ALA A 51 22.43 24.06 23.54
N GLN A 52 23.65 24.43 23.97
CA GLN A 52 24.78 23.50 24.06
C GLN A 52 24.80 22.72 25.38
N ASP A 53 24.01 23.13 26.37
CA ASP A 53 23.85 22.39 27.62
C ASP A 53 23.14 21.05 27.35
N PRO A 54 23.72 19.91 27.76
CA PRO A 54 23.11 18.58 27.56
C PRO A 54 21.69 18.45 28.14
N GLN A 55 21.37 19.13 29.24
CA GLN A 55 20.05 19.02 29.87
C GLN A 55 19.01 19.84 29.12
N LEU A 56 19.29 21.12 28.87
CA LEU A 56 18.37 22.02 28.17
C LEU A 56 18.16 21.60 26.70
N SER A 57 19.19 21.09 26.04
CA SER A 57 19.06 20.58 24.66
C SER A 57 18.20 19.31 24.59
N THR A 58 18.25 18.45 25.60
CA THR A 58 17.41 17.25 25.67
C THR A 58 15.95 17.63 25.94
N GLU A 59 15.70 18.54 26.89
CA GLU A 59 14.35 19.03 27.17
C GLU A 59 13.73 19.77 25.98
N LEU A 60 14.52 20.60 25.30
CA LEU A 60 14.08 21.30 24.10
C LEU A 60 13.74 20.32 22.96
N ARG A 61 14.54 19.27 22.77
CA ARG A 61 14.25 18.21 21.79
C ARG A 61 12.95 17.46 22.09
N VAL A 62 12.69 17.14 23.36
CA VAL A 62 11.46 16.44 23.78
C VAL A 62 10.24 17.33 23.52
N ARG A 63 10.25 18.58 23.97
CA ARG A 63 9.13 19.52 23.78
C ARG A 63 8.85 19.82 22.30
N LEU A 64 9.89 19.94 21.47
CA LEU A 64 9.73 20.13 20.02
C LEU A 64 9.18 18.88 19.33
N ALA A 65 9.59 17.68 19.76
CA ALA A 65 9.05 16.42 19.24
C ALA A 65 7.59 16.17 19.64
N GLU A 66 7.17 16.59 20.82
CA GLU A 66 5.76 16.52 21.26
C GLU A 66 4.83 17.37 20.38
N ILE A 67 5.28 18.56 20.00
CA ILE A 67 4.53 19.44 19.08
C ILE A 67 4.43 18.82 17.69
N GLU A 68 5.50 18.17 17.22
CA GLU A 68 5.50 17.45 15.95
C GLU A 68 4.52 16.27 15.98
N ALA A 69 4.60 15.42 17.00
CA ALA A 69 3.71 14.27 17.16
C ALA A 69 2.23 14.69 17.26
N ALA A 70 1.94 15.79 17.98
CA ALA A 70 0.58 16.33 18.07
C ALA A 70 0.08 16.91 16.74
N ALA A 71 0.97 17.48 15.93
CA ALA A 71 0.62 17.98 14.60
C ALA A 71 0.32 16.83 13.62
N GLU A 72 1.11 15.76 13.66
CA GLU A 72 0.93 14.54 12.86
C GLU A 72 -0.36 13.80 13.18
N ALA A 73 -0.66 13.59 14.47
CA ALA A 73 -1.88 12.90 14.90
C ALA A 73 -3.14 13.56 14.32
N LYS A 74 -3.20 14.90 14.34
CA LYS A 74 -4.31 15.67 13.74
C LYS A 74 -4.38 15.57 12.22
N GLN A 75 -3.24 15.45 11.52
CA GLN A 75 -3.24 15.28 10.06
C GLN A 75 -3.72 13.88 9.67
N VAL A 76 -3.27 12.86 10.39
CA VAL A 76 -3.71 11.48 10.20
C VAL A 76 -5.22 11.35 10.45
N GLU A 77 -5.73 11.96 11.52
CA GLU A 77 -7.17 11.98 11.84
C GLU A 77 -7.98 12.67 10.73
N ALA A 78 -7.53 13.83 10.24
CA ALA A 78 -8.19 14.53 9.13
C ALA A 78 -8.17 13.71 7.83
N GLN A 79 -7.07 13.02 7.53
CA GLN A 79 -6.95 12.16 6.35
C GLN A 79 -7.84 10.92 6.46
N MET A 80 -7.97 10.33 7.65
CA MET A 80 -8.88 9.23 7.91
C MET A 80 -10.35 9.66 7.77
N ALA A 81 -10.71 10.83 8.28
CA ALA A 81 -12.06 11.39 8.13
C ALA A 81 -12.41 11.65 6.65
N ALA A 82 -11.48 12.19 5.87
CA ALA A 82 -11.68 12.40 4.43
C ALA A 82 -11.87 11.08 3.67
N ARG A 83 -11.07 10.05 4.01
CA ARG A 83 -11.20 8.72 3.40
C ARG A 83 -12.51 8.03 3.79
N GLN A 84 -12.98 8.24 5.01
CA GLN A 84 -14.26 7.72 5.48
C GLN A 84 -15.44 8.37 4.74
N ALA A 85 -15.40 9.69 4.55
CA ALA A 85 -16.42 10.40 3.76
C ALA A 85 -16.51 9.88 2.32
N GLN A 86 -15.37 9.59 1.69
CA GLN A 86 -15.33 9.02 0.34
C GLN A 86 -15.96 7.62 0.28
N VAL A 87 -15.74 6.79 1.31
CA VAL A 87 -16.36 5.47 1.42
C VAL A 87 -17.88 5.57 1.60
N ASP A 88 -18.35 6.55 2.36
CA ASP A 88 -19.79 6.73 2.59
C ASP A 88 -20.50 7.30 1.34
N GLU A 89 -19.83 8.13 0.53
CA GLU A 89 -20.31 8.55 -0.78
C GLU A 89 -20.48 7.37 -1.75
N LEU A 90 -19.46 6.50 -1.83
CA LEU A 90 -19.51 5.27 -2.63
C LEU A 90 -20.64 4.33 -2.19
N LYS A 91 -20.94 4.25 -0.88
CA LYS A 91 -22.08 3.45 -0.39
C LYS A 91 -23.42 4.02 -0.86
N LEU A 92 -23.59 5.34 -0.79
CA LEU A 92 -24.82 6.00 -1.26
C LEU A 92 -25.03 5.78 -2.77
N GLU A 93 -23.95 5.79 -3.55
CA GLU A 93 -24.01 5.47 -4.97
C GLU A 93 -24.42 4.01 -5.22
N ILE A 94 -23.86 3.06 -4.47
CA ILE A 94 -24.26 1.64 -4.56
C ILE A 94 -25.73 1.44 -4.17
N GLU A 95 -26.21 2.11 -3.12
CA GLU A 95 -27.62 2.00 -2.71
C GLU A 95 -28.59 2.62 -3.70
N SER A 96 -28.22 3.75 -4.33
CA SER A 96 -29.06 4.36 -5.38
C SER A 96 -29.14 3.46 -6.61
N PHE A 97 -28.03 2.86 -7.04
CA PHE A 97 -28.00 1.87 -8.11
C PHE A 97 -28.84 0.63 -7.78
N LYS A 98 -28.80 0.17 -6.52
CA LYS A 98 -29.61 -0.97 -6.07
C LYS A 98 -31.10 -0.65 -6.12
N THR A 99 -31.49 0.55 -5.70
CA THR A 99 -32.88 1.03 -5.76
C THR A 99 -33.37 1.12 -7.20
N GLU A 100 -32.53 1.60 -8.14
CA GLU A 100 -32.85 1.64 -9.58
C GLU A 100 -32.99 0.23 -10.19
N LEU A 101 -32.29 -0.76 -9.62
CA LEU A 101 -32.41 -2.17 -9.99
C LEU A 101 -33.70 -2.81 -9.46
N GLU A 102 -34.10 -2.49 -8.24
CA GLU A 102 -35.34 -2.98 -7.61
C GLU A 102 -36.58 -2.46 -8.37
N ASP A 103 -36.60 -1.18 -8.76
CA ASP A 103 -37.71 -0.58 -9.54
C ASP A 103 -37.87 -1.23 -10.94
N LYS A 104 -36.75 -1.68 -11.55
CA LYS A 104 -36.76 -2.41 -12.83
C LYS A 104 -37.16 -3.88 -12.70
N GLN A 105 -37.04 -4.48 -11.52
CA GLN A 105 -37.46 -5.85 -11.25
C GLN A 105 -38.98 -5.95 -10.97
N ASP A 106 -39.58 -4.89 -10.42
CA ASP A 106 -41.00 -4.87 -10.03
C ASP A 106 -41.98 -4.96 -11.21
N ALA A 107 -41.63 -4.35 -12.36
CA ALA A 107 -42.41 -4.40 -13.59
C ALA A 107 -42.57 -5.84 -14.16
N ARG A 108 -41.61 -6.74 -13.89
CA ARG A 108 -41.69 -8.17 -14.27
C ARG A 108 -42.37 -9.03 -13.22
N GLY A 109 -42.22 -8.68 -11.94
CA GLY A 109 -42.95 -9.30 -10.84
C GLY A 109 -44.47 -9.20 -11.06
N MET A 110 -44.93 -8.02 -11.46
CA MET A 110 -46.34 -7.76 -11.77
C MET A 110 -46.85 -8.59 -12.98
N LEU A 111 -46.05 -8.79 -14.03
CA LEU A 111 -46.44 -9.63 -15.17
C LEU A 111 -46.48 -11.12 -14.81
N LYS A 112 -45.56 -11.58 -13.97
CA LYS A 112 -45.52 -12.95 -13.49
C LYS A 112 -46.71 -13.25 -12.57
N SER A 113 -47.05 -12.34 -11.66
CA SER A 113 -48.22 -12.50 -10.79
C SER A 113 -49.54 -12.46 -11.60
N LEU A 114 -49.66 -11.57 -12.58
CA LEU A 114 -50.83 -11.52 -13.48
C LEU A 114 -50.98 -12.78 -14.34
N ALA A 115 -49.87 -13.41 -14.75
CA ALA A 115 -49.86 -14.66 -15.51
C ALA A 115 -50.21 -15.87 -14.63
N GLU A 116 -49.75 -15.90 -13.38
CA GLU A 116 -50.11 -16.91 -12.37
C GLU A 116 -51.62 -16.83 -12.03
N ASP A 117 -52.19 -15.62 -11.97
CA ASP A 117 -53.62 -15.38 -11.72
C ASP A 117 -54.54 -15.66 -12.92
N ARG A 118 -54.01 -16.15 -14.06
CA ARG A 118 -54.74 -16.34 -15.34
C ARG A 118 -55.53 -15.10 -15.78
N SER A 119 -55.07 -13.91 -15.42
CA SER A 119 -55.73 -12.66 -15.76
C SER A 119 -55.58 -12.38 -17.26
N PRO A 120 -56.66 -12.03 -18.00
CA PRO A 120 -56.56 -11.70 -19.42
C PRO A 120 -55.66 -10.49 -19.70
N PHE A 121 -55.36 -9.68 -18.68
CA PHE A 121 -54.45 -8.54 -18.76
C PHE A 121 -52.96 -8.94 -18.86
N ALA A 122 -52.57 -10.17 -18.50
CA ALA A 122 -51.20 -10.67 -18.65
C ALA A 122 -50.75 -10.77 -20.12
N TRP A 123 -51.71 -10.90 -21.04
CA TRP A 123 -51.47 -10.92 -22.48
C TRP A 123 -51.32 -9.52 -23.08
N GLY A 124 -51.56 -8.45 -22.31
CA GLY A 124 -51.52 -7.06 -22.79
C GLY A 124 -50.25 -6.72 -23.59
N PRO A 125 -49.04 -6.92 -23.04
CA PRO A 125 -47.80 -6.63 -23.77
C PRO A 125 -47.61 -7.45 -25.04
N VAL A 126 -48.03 -8.73 -25.03
CA VAL A 126 -47.95 -9.62 -26.20
C VAL A 126 -48.93 -9.18 -27.28
N VAL A 127 -50.18 -8.89 -26.91
CA VAL A 127 -51.23 -8.41 -27.82
C VAL A 127 -50.84 -7.06 -28.41
N VAL A 128 -50.35 -6.12 -27.60
CA VAL A 128 -49.86 -4.82 -28.08
C VAL A 128 -48.66 -5.00 -29.03
N SER A 129 -47.70 -5.86 -28.70
CA SER A 129 -46.54 -6.14 -29.57
C SER A 129 -46.96 -6.74 -30.92
N VAL A 130 -47.93 -7.66 -30.91
CA VAL A 130 -48.50 -8.27 -32.12
C VAL A 130 -49.28 -7.25 -32.95
N ILE A 131 -50.12 -6.42 -32.32
CA ILE A 131 -50.86 -5.35 -33.02
C ILE A 131 -49.90 -4.36 -33.67
N VAL A 132 -48.86 -3.93 -32.95
CA VAL A 132 -47.87 -2.97 -33.47
C VAL A 132 -47.07 -3.59 -34.61
N THR A 133 -46.66 -4.85 -34.50
CA THR A 133 -45.85 -5.53 -35.52
C THR A 133 -46.68 -5.85 -36.77
N VAL A 134 -47.88 -6.42 -36.61
CA VAL A 134 -48.79 -6.72 -37.73
C VAL A 134 -49.25 -5.42 -38.39
N GLY A 135 -49.61 -4.40 -37.60
CA GLY A 135 -49.95 -3.08 -38.09
C GLY A 135 -48.81 -2.43 -38.86
N PHE A 136 -47.58 -2.51 -38.36
CA PHE A 136 -46.37 -2.04 -39.05
C PHE A 136 -46.24 -2.66 -40.44
N PHE A 137 -46.30 -3.99 -40.55
CA PHE A 137 -46.15 -4.66 -41.85
C PHE A 137 -47.34 -4.42 -42.77
N ALA A 138 -48.56 -4.31 -42.23
CA ALA A 138 -49.76 -3.99 -43.02
C ALA A 138 -49.71 -2.56 -43.58
N THR A 139 -49.29 -1.58 -42.77
CA THR A 139 -49.12 -0.18 -43.23
C THR A 139 -47.97 -0.06 -44.22
N LEU A 140 -46.86 -0.76 -44.00
CA LEU A 140 -45.73 -0.77 -44.92
C LEU A 140 -46.10 -1.44 -46.26
N LEU A 141 -46.84 -2.55 -46.21
CA LEU A 141 -47.37 -3.21 -47.41
C LEU A 141 -48.40 -2.33 -48.15
N TYR A 142 -49.29 -1.66 -47.41
CA TYR A 142 -50.25 -0.71 -47.99
C TYR A 142 -49.55 0.47 -48.68
N LEU A 143 -48.51 1.04 -48.06
CA LEU A 143 -47.70 2.10 -48.67
C LEU A 143 -46.96 1.62 -49.92
N ILE A 144 -46.48 0.38 -49.94
CA ILE A 144 -45.83 -0.18 -51.13
C ILE A 144 -46.84 -0.43 -52.26
N ILE A 145 -48.03 -0.94 -51.95
CA ILE A 145 -49.05 -1.27 -52.95
C ILE A 145 -49.75 -0.02 -53.51
N VAL A 146 -50.09 0.93 -52.64
CA VAL A 146 -50.80 2.17 -53.02
C VAL A 146 -49.85 3.29 -53.43
N GLY A 147 -48.62 3.29 -52.93
CA GLY A 147 -47.59 4.30 -53.23
C GLY A 147 -46.86 4.10 -54.57
N LEU A 148 -47.16 3.05 -55.33
CA LEU A 148 -46.55 2.77 -56.64
C LEU A 148 -47.02 3.71 -57.77
N ASP A 149 -47.97 4.62 -57.52
CA ASP A 149 -48.49 5.58 -58.51
C ASP A 149 -48.26 7.05 -58.10
N VAL A 150 -47.44 7.32 -57.08
CA VAL A 150 -47.13 8.68 -56.62
C VAL A 150 -45.86 9.18 -57.31
N ASP A 151 -46.04 9.86 -58.44
CA ASP A 151 -44.95 10.54 -59.15
C ASP A 151 -44.36 11.66 -58.27
N GLU A 152 -43.07 11.56 -57.93
CA GLU A 152 -42.32 12.46 -57.03
C GLU A 152 -42.41 13.93 -57.47
N SER A 153 -42.67 14.18 -58.75
CA SER A 153 -42.85 15.51 -59.34
C SER A 153 -44.17 16.19 -58.99
N SER A 154 -45.19 15.46 -58.51
CA SER A 154 -46.57 15.95 -58.42
C SER A 154 -47.04 16.30 -57.00
N ASN A 155 -46.46 15.74 -55.92
CA ASN A 155 -46.88 16.08 -54.54
C ASN A 155 -45.80 15.84 -53.46
N PRO A 156 -44.85 16.77 -53.24
CA PRO A 156 -43.74 16.59 -52.30
C PRO A 156 -44.17 16.46 -50.82
N ALA A 157 -45.34 16.99 -50.46
CA ALA A 157 -45.90 16.84 -49.11
C ALA A 157 -46.28 15.38 -48.79
N VAL A 158 -46.70 14.61 -49.79
CA VAL A 158 -47.07 13.19 -49.60
C VAL A 158 -45.83 12.35 -49.32
N MET A 159 -44.73 12.59 -50.05
CA MET A 159 -43.45 11.89 -49.81
C MET A 159 -42.84 12.21 -48.44
N GLN A 160 -43.00 13.45 -47.94
CA GLN A 160 -42.57 13.78 -46.58
C GLN A 160 -43.40 13.05 -45.51
N ILE A 161 -44.72 12.96 -45.69
CA ILE A 161 -45.59 12.21 -44.76
C ILE A 161 -45.22 10.73 -44.74
N VAL A 162 -44.94 10.14 -45.91
CA VAL A 162 -44.49 8.74 -46.02
C VAL A 162 -43.15 8.53 -45.30
N ASN A 163 -42.17 9.42 -45.51
CA ASN A 163 -40.87 9.31 -44.85
C ASN A 163 -40.97 9.47 -43.32
N ILE A 164 -41.80 10.38 -42.83
CA ILE A 164 -42.08 10.54 -41.39
C ILE A 164 -42.76 9.28 -40.83
N ALA A 165 -43.74 8.71 -41.56
CA ALA A 165 -44.43 7.49 -41.15
C ALA A 165 -43.47 6.30 -41.08
N VAL A 166 -42.62 6.09 -42.10
CA VAL A 166 -41.60 5.02 -42.11
C VAL A 166 -40.58 5.19 -40.98
N GLY A 167 -40.15 6.43 -40.69
CA GLY A 167 -39.27 6.73 -39.57
C GLY A 167 -39.88 6.41 -38.20
N ALA A 168 -41.12 6.84 -37.96
CA ALA A 168 -41.84 6.56 -36.72
C ALA A 168 -42.10 5.06 -36.53
N LEU A 169 -42.45 4.35 -37.61
CA LEU A 169 -42.65 2.92 -37.64
C LEU A 169 -41.36 2.13 -37.30
N THR A 170 -40.21 2.57 -37.83
CA THR A 170 -38.90 1.96 -37.55
C THR A 170 -38.49 2.11 -36.09
N ALA A 171 -38.72 3.29 -35.50
CA ALA A 171 -38.46 3.55 -34.08
C ALA A 171 -39.36 2.72 -33.15
N GLY A 172 -40.64 2.58 -33.49
CA GLY A 172 -41.59 1.72 -32.76
C GLY A 172 -41.18 0.25 -32.77
N PHE A 173 -40.75 -0.27 -33.92
CA PHE A 173 -40.27 -1.66 -34.03
C PHE A 173 -38.99 -1.91 -33.22
N ALA A 174 -38.02 -0.99 -33.27
CA ALA A 174 -36.79 -1.08 -32.47
C ALA A 174 -37.10 -1.16 -30.96
N THR A 175 -38.09 -0.39 -30.49
CA THR A 175 -38.53 -0.39 -29.09
C THR A 175 -39.08 -1.75 -28.66
N VAL A 176 -39.88 -2.40 -29.51
CA VAL A 176 -40.42 -3.76 -29.26
C VAL A 176 -39.30 -4.80 -29.22
N VAL A 177 -38.34 -4.74 -30.15
CA VAL A 177 -37.20 -5.67 -30.19
C VAL A 177 -36.31 -5.50 -28.93
N SER A 178 -36.03 -4.27 -28.51
CA SER A 178 -35.27 -3.99 -27.28
C SER A 178 -35.95 -4.49 -26.02
N PHE A 179 -37.29 -4.40 -25.95
CA PHE A 179 -38.08 -4.93 -24.83
C PHE A 179 -37.88 -6.45 -24.64
N TRP A 180 -37.81 -7.21 -25.74
CA TRP A 180 -37.65 -8.68 -25.70
C TRP A 180 -36.19 -9.16 -25.65
N LEU A 181 -35.27 -8.55 -26.43
CA LEU A 181 -33.86 -8.97 -26.51
C LEU A 181 -32.98 -8.42 -25.37
N GLY A 182 -33.30 -7.26 -24.79
CA GLY A 182 -32.54 -6.67 -23.67
C GLY A 182 -32.64 -7.46 -22.36
N SER A 183 -33.44 -8.52 -22.33
CA SER A 183 -33.89 -9.23 -21.14
C SER A 183 -33.01 -10.40 -20.69
N SER A 184 -32.43 -11.19 -21.60
CA SER A 184 -32.04 -12.56 -21.24
C SER A 184 -30.55 -12.78 -20.96
N ASP A 185 -29.62 -12.11 -21.65
CA ASP A 185 -28.17 -12.38 -21.51
C ASP A 185 -27.41 -11.33 -20.68
N GLY A 186 -27.93 -10.10 -20.63
CA GLY A 186 -27.35 -9.00 -19.84
C GLY A 186 -27.66 -9.07 -18.34
N SER A 187 -28.87 -9.52 -17.97
CA SER A 187 -29.29 -9.63 -16.55
C SER A 187 -28.48 -10.69 -15.82
N ARG A 188 -28.35 -11.89 -16.38
CA ARG A 188 -27.61 -13.00 -15.73
C ARG A 188 -26.15 -12.65 -15.44
N ARG A 189 -25.48 -11.92 -16.33
CA ARG A 189 -24.09 -11.49 -16.12
C ARG A 189 -23.98 -10.39 -15.05
N LYS A 190 -24.96 -9.47 -14.99
CA LYS A 190 -25.01 -8.40 -13.98
C LYS A 190 -25.40 -8.92 -12.60
N ASP A 191 -26.35 -9.86 -12.52
CA ASP A 191 -26.80 -10.47 -11.26
C ASP A 191 -25.70 -11.33 -10.61
N VAL A 192 -24.92 -12.06 -11.41
CA VAL A 192 -23.75 -12.81 -10.94
C VAL A 192 -22.62 -11.86 -10.52
N ALA A 193 -22.34 -10.81 -11.30
CA ALA A 193 -21.30 -9.84 -10.94
C ALA A 193 -21.67 -9.03 -9.67
N ALA A 194 -22.93 -8.61 -9.53
CA ALA A 194 -23.42 -7.87 -8.38
C ALA A 194 -23.47 -8.75 -7.12
N SER A 195 -23.90 -10.01 -7.23
CA SER A 195 -23.89 -10.94 -6.09
C SER A 195 -22.47 -11.30 -5.62
N LEU A 196 -21.52 -11.50 -6.54
CA LEU A 196 -20.09 -11.70 -6.19
C LEU A 196 -19.47 -10.44 -5.58
N ALA A 197 -19.79 -9.25 -6.09
CA ALA A 197 -19.32 -7.99 -5.53
C ALA A 197 -19.90 -7.74 -4.12
N GLN A 198 -21.17 -8.08 -3.90
CA GLN A 198 -21.82 -7.92 -2.60
C GLN A 198 -21.34 -8.95 -1.58
N GLN A 199 -21.11 -10.21 -1.98
CA GLN A 199 -20.54 -11.23 -1.11
C GLN A 199 -19.08 -10.92 -0.73
N SER A 200 -18.28 -10.42 -1.66
CA SER A 200 -16.90 -9.99 -1.36
C SER A 200 -16.86 -8.75 -0.47
N ALA A 201 -17.75 -7.77 -0.67
CA ALA A 201 -17.85 -6.59 0.19
C ALA A 201 -18.26 -6.96 1.64
N VAL A 202 -19.25 -7.85 1.81
CA VAL A 202 -19.67 -8.31 3.15
C VAL A 202 -18.56 -9.12 3.84
N ALA A 203 -17.83 -9.97 3.11
CA ALA A 203 -16.70 -10.71 3.66
C ALA A 203 -15.55 -9.79 4.12
N ILE A 204 -15.23 -8.77 3.32
CA ILE A 204 -14.22 -7.74 3.65
C ILE A 204 -14.66 -6.93 4.88
N GLN A 205 -15.94 -6.57 4.96
CA GLN A 205 -16.54 -5.84 6.09
C GLN A 205 -16.50 -6.67 7.38
N GLN A 206 -16.82 -7.97 7.32
CA GLN A 206 -16.76 -8.87 8.47
C GLN A 206 -15.33 -9.11 8.93
N GLN A 207 -14.38 -9.18 8.01
CA GLN A 207 -12.97 -9.34 8.32
C GLN A 207 -12.38 -8.06 8.93
N SER A 208 -12.77 -6.88 8.44
CA SER A 208 -12.34 -5.60 9.02
C SER A 208 -12.92 -5.38 10.42
N THR A 209 -14.20 -5.69 10.66
CA THR A 209 -14.79 -5.62 12.01
C THR A 209 -14.17 -6.60 12.99
N ARG A 210 -13.87 -7.84 12.56
CA ARG A 210 -13.14 -8.82 13.39
C ARG A 210 -11.72 -8.39 13.70
N ASN A 211 -11.04 -7.71 12.78
CA ASN A 211 -9.71 -7.17 13.02
C ASN A 211 -9.75 -5.95 13.95
N ALA A 212 -10.72 -5.05 13.77
CA ALA A 212 -10.91 -3.88 14.62
C ALA A 212 -11.23 -4.28 16.08
N SER A 213 -12.11 -5.26 16.29
CA SER A 213 -12.43 -5.78 17.62
C SER A 213 -11.22 -6.46 18.27
N ARG A 214 -10.40 -7.22 17.53
CA ARG A 214 -9.13 -7.77 18.04
C ARG A 214 -8.11 -6.71 18.41
N VAL A 215 -8.04 -5.60 17.66
CA VAL A 215 -7.15 -4.48 17.96
C VAL A 215 -7.62 -3.74 19.21
N LEU A 216 -8.93 -3.53 19.36
CA LEU A 216 -9.53 -2.94 20.57
C LEU A 216 -9.27 -3.82 21.80
N GLU A 217 -9.52 -5.13 21.71
CA GLU A 217 -9.23 -6.07 22.81
C GLU A 217 -7.73 -6.12 23.15
N ALA A 218 -6.85 -6.03 22.15
CA ALA A 218 -5.40 -5.98 22.38
C ALA A 218 -4.97 -4.65 23.02
N GLN A 219 -5.58 -3.53 22.62
CA GLN A 219 -5.36 -2.22 23.22
C GLN A 219 -5.86 -2.17 24.65
N GLU A 220 -7.05 -2.72 24.94
CA GLU A 220 -7.61 -2.84 26.30
C GLU A 220 -6.70 -3.69 27.20
N ARG A 221 -6.14 -4.78 26.69
CA ARG A 221 -5.15 -5.58 27.44
C ARG A 221 -3.85 -4.83 27.67
N GLN A 222 -3.39 -4.05 26.69
CA GLN A 222 -2.18 -3.23 26.83
C GLN A 222 -2.39 -2.07 27.82
N THR A 223 -3.53 -1.38 27.78
CA THR A 223 -3.86 -0.30 28.71
C THR A 223 -4.07 -0.84 30.12
N ALA A 224 -4.74 -1.98 30.28
CA ALA A 224 -4.85 -2.66 31.58
C ALA A 224 -3.46 -3.06 32.14
N ALA A 225 -2.59 -3.63 31.31
CA ALA A 225 -1.21 -3.97 31.70
C ALA A 225 -0.35 -2.73 32.00
N LEU A 226 -0.57 -1.61 31.31
CA LEU A 226 0.09 -0.33 31.57
C LEU A 226 -0.34 0.27 32.90
N ILE A 227 -1.64 0.25 33.22
CA ILE A 227 -2.19 0.72 34.50
C ILE A 227 -1.65 -0.12 35.66
N GLU A 228 -1.54 -1.43 35.49
CA GLU A 228 -0.93 -2.34 36.46
C GLU A 228 0.55 -2.03 36.66
N LYS A 229 1.29 -1.76 35.58
CA LYS A 229 2.72 -1.46 35.60
C LYS A 229 3.06 -0.08 36.18
N VAL A 230 2.16 0.89 36.02
CA VAL A 230 2.26 2.25 36.60
C VAL A 230 1.90 2.26 38.08
N SER A 231 1.07 1.31 38.55
CA SER A 231 0.69 1.19 39.95
C SER A 231 1.75 0.52 40.84
N GLN A 232 2.83 0.00 40.27
CA GLN A 232 3.95 -0.58 41.01
C GLN A 232 5.07 0.46 41.23
N PRO A 233 5.58 0.62 42.46
CA PRO A 233 6.67 1.58 42.70
C PRO A 233 7.95 1.16 41.96
N PRO A 234 8.77 2.13 41.51
CA PRO A 234 9.78 1.91 40.49
C PRO A 234 10.93 1.05 41.01
N PRO A 235 11.32 -0.04 40.31
CA PRO A 235 12.57 -0.72 40.58
C PRO A 235 13.74 0.06 39.97
N ALA A 236 14.83 0.16 40.74
CA ALA A 236 16.06 0.82 40.32
C ALA A 236 16.66 0.17 39.06
N ALA A 237 16.99 1.04 38.09
CA ALA A 237 17.91 0.87 36.98
C ALA A 237 18.22 -0.57 36.50
N ALA A 238 17.59 -0.98 35.40
CA ALA A 238 18.18 -1.93 34.46
C ALA A 238 17.57 -1.75 33.05
N PHE A 239 18.38 -1.32 32.09
CA PHE A 239 18.17 -1.73 30.70
C PHE A 239 18.24 -3.26 30.67
N SER A 240 17.12 -3.94 30.39
CA SER A 240 17.18 -5.37 30.07
C SER A 240 16.68 -5.62 28.66
N ALA A 241 17.64 -5.85 27.76
CA ALA A 241 17.45 -6.76 26.65
C ALA A 241 17.00 -8.13 27.19
N GLY A 242 15.80 -8.59 26.86
CA GLY A 242 15.23 -9.78 27.48
C GLY A 242 14.22 -10.53 26.62
N GLY A 243 14.59 -10.95 25.40
CA GLY A 243 14.05 -12.20 24.87
C GLY A 243 14.46 -13.35 25.80
N SER A 244 13.59 -14.32 26.00
CA SER A 244 13.89 -15.55 26.76
C SER A 244 15.23 -16.15 26.27
N PRO A 245 16.04 -16.81 27.11
CA PRO A 245 17.32 -17.40 26.70
C PRO A 245 17.21 -18.27 25.44
N ALA A 246 16.07 -18.97 25.27
CA ALA A 246 15.75 -19.74 24.07
C ALA A 246 15.52 -18.89 22.81
N GLN A 247 14.92 -17.70 22.95
CA GLN A 247 14.69 -16.75 21.86
C GLN A 247 16.03 -16.16 21.39
N LYS A 248 16.84 -15.61 22.30
CA LYS A 248 18.17 -15.07 21.98
C LYS A 248 19.08 -16.11 21.31
N GLN A 249 18.98 -17.37 21.72
CA GLN A 249 19.78 -18.47 21.15
C GLN A 249 19.24 -18.98 19.80
N LYS A 250 17.95 -18.78 19.51
CA LYS A 250 17.37 -18.99 18.17
C LYS A 250 17.82 -17.88 17.23
N ASP A 251 17.68 -16.62 17.64
CA ASP A 251 18.03 -15.42 16.87
C ASP A 251 19.51 -15.45 16.44
N THR A 252 20.40 -15.85 17.37
CA THR A 252 21.84 -15.99 17.09
C THR A 252 22.13 -17.08 16.05
N ARG A 253 21.44 -18.23 16.13
CA ARG A 253 21.59 -19.32 15.14
C ARG A 253 21.06 -18.92 13.77
N GLN A 254 19.93 -18.23 13.74
CA GLN A 254 19.30 -17.75 12.51
C GLN A 254 20.23 -16.77 11.76
N PHE A 255 20.79 -15.80 12.47
CA PHE A 255 21.81 -14.90 11.90
C PHE A 255 23.02 -15.65 11.36
N HIS A 256 23.60 -16.58 12.13
CA HIS A 256 24.79 -17.33 11.70
C HIS A 256 24.54 -18.16 10.44
N ASN A 257 23.38 -18.82 10.36
CA ASN A 257 23.00 -19.58 9.17
C ASN A 257 22.89 -18.68 7.94
N CYS A 258 22.24 -17.52 8.07
CA CYS A 258 22.03 -16.61 6.96
C CYS A 258 23.32 -15.90 6.53
N VAL A 259 24.15 -15.44 7.48
CA VAL A 259 25.41 -14.75 7.15
C VAL A 259 26.42 -15.71 6.51
N ASP A 260 26.46 -16.98 6.94
CA ASP A 260 27.35 -17.97 6.33
C ASP A 260 26.94 -18.30 4.89
N VAL A 261 25.65 -18.17 4.54
CA VAL A 261 25.19 -18.27 3.14
C VAL A 261 25.69 -17.07 2.34
N ILE A 262 25.46 -15.86 2.83
CA ILE A 262 25.85 -14.62 2.14
C ILE A 262 27.36 -14.56 1.93
N LEU A 263 28.15 -14.92 2.94
CA LEU A 263 29.61 -14.89 2.86
C LEU A 263 30.21 -15.90 1.87
N ARG A 264 29.45 -16.92 1.42
CA ARG A 264 29.88 -17.79 0.30
C ARG A 264 29.76 -17.09 -1.05
N HIS A 265 28.83 -16.15 -1.17
CA HIS A 265 28.68 -15.31 -2.37
C HIS A 265 29.68 -14.17 -2.38
N GLU A 266 30.05 -13.67 -1.20
CA GLU A 266 31.06 -12.64 -1.06
C GLU A 266 32.47 -13.21 -1.27
N GLY A 267 33.23 -12.59 -2.17
CA GLY A 267 34.59 -13.02 -2.50
C GLY A 267 35.61 -12.69 -1.41
N GLY A 268 36.88 -13.02 -1.69
CA GLY A 268 38.02 -12.60 -0.87
C GLY A 268 38.46 -11.16 -1.16
N TYR A 269 39.63 -10.78 -0.67
CA TYR A 269 40.21 -9.45 -0.86
C TYR A 269 40.35 -9.07 -2.34
N VAL A 270 39.76 -7.94 -2.71
CA VAL A 270 39.90 -7.29 -4.02
C VAL A 270 40.37 -5.86 -3.80
N ASP A 271 41.39 -5.45 -4.54
CA ASP A 271 41.93 -4.09 -4.53
C ASP A 271 42.26 -3.69 -5.96
N HIS A 272 41.39 -2.88 -6.57
CA HIS A 272 41.59 -2.40 -7.93
C HIS A 272 42.20 -0.99 -7.89
N PRO A 273 43.29 -0.70 -8.63
CA PRO A 273 43.99 0.58 -8.58
C PRO A 273 43.10 1.80 -8.88
N ASP A 274 42.12 1.61 -9.76
CA ASP A 274 41.21 2.68 -10.23
C ASP A 274 39.83 2.69 -9.55
N ASP A 275 39.59 1.85 -8.52
CA ASP A 275 38.28 1.77 -7.87
C ASP A 275 38.15 2.81 -6.73
N PRO A 276 37.23 3.79 -6.84
CA PRO A 276 36.97 4.75 -5.77
C PRO A 276 36.42 4.11 -4.48
N GLY A 277 35.93 2.87 -4.53
CA GLY A 277 35.53 2.07 -3.37
C GLY A 277 36.69 1.52 -2.53
N GLY A 278 37.90 1.49 -3.10
CA GLY A 278 39.13 1.03 -2.45
C GLY A 278 39.15 -0.47 -2.14
N ALA A 279 40.14 -0.89 -1.35
CA ALA A 279 40.28 -2.28 -0.89
C ALA A 279 38.97 -2.77 -0.26
N THR A 280 38.53 -3.96 -0.68
CA THR A 280 37.30 -4.61 -0.21
C THR A 280 37.60 -6.06 0.15
N ASN A 281 37.09 -6.54 1.28
CA ASN A 281 37.21 -7.93 1.70
C ASN A 281 35.90 -8.40 2.34
N PHE A 282 35.41 -9.59 2.00
CA PHE A 282 34.09 -10.09 2.46
C PHE A 282 32.92 -9.12 2.19
N GLY A 283 32.98 -8.36 1.10
CA GLY A 283 32.00 -7.31 0.77
C GLY A 283 32.11 -6.04 1.63
N ILE A 284 33.03 -5.97 2.59
CA ILE A 284 33.28 -4.80 3.43
C ILE A 284 34.33 -3.91 2.76
N THR A 285 33.90 -2.70 2.38
CA THR A 285 34.78 -1.69 1.78
C THR A 285 35.62 -0.99 2.86
N HIS A 286 36.76 -0.43 2.45
CA HIS A 286 37.59 0.45 3.28
C HIS A 286 36.77 1.50 4.05
N LYS A 287 35.83 2.18 3.36
CA LYS A 287 34.95 3.19 3.96
C LYS A 287 34.02 2.60 5.02
N THR A 288 33.47 1.42 4.77
CA THR A 288 32.58 0.74 5.73
C THR A 288 33.35 0.36 7.00
N LEU A 289 34.57 -0.15 6.82
CA LEU A 289 35.44 -0.51 7.94
C LEU A 289 35.89 0.72 8.75
N ALA A 290 36.25 1.81 8.06
CA ALA A 290 36.63 3.07 8.70
C ALA A 290 35.51 3.62 9.57
N ASN A 291 34.28 3.61 9.05
CA ASN A 291 33.09 4.04 9.78
C ASN A 291 32.81 3.12 10.97
N TRP A 292 32.92 1.80 10.80
CA TRP A 292 32.70 0.82 11.86
C TRP A 292 33.68 1.01 13.02
N ARG A 293 34.97 1.15 12.72
CA ARG A 293 36.02 1.36 13.73
C ARG A 293 36.08 2.79 14.26
N ASN A 294 35.33 3.72 13.65
CA ASN A 294 35.42 5.16 13.89
C ASN A 294 36.87 5.67 13.85
N ALA A 295 37.66 5.17 12.90
CA ALA A 295 39.09 5.43 12.79
C ALA A 295 39.54 5.38 11.34
N SER A 296 40.68 6.02 11.04
CA SER A 296 41.36 5.80 9.77
C SER A 296 41.84 4.36 9.70
N VAL A 297 41.53 3.67 8.60
CA VAL A 297 41.96 2.30 8.33
C VAL A 297 42.87 2.27 7.12
N THR A 298 43.74 1.27 7.04
CA THR A 298 44.65 1.05 5.92
C THR A 298 44.10 -0.05 5.00
N LYS A 299 44.66 -0.20 3.81
CA LYS A 299 44.36 -1.36 2.95
C LYS A 299 44.73 -2.69 3.63
N GLN A 300 45.78 -2.68 4.44
CA GLN A 300 46.21 -3.84 5.21
C GLN A 300 45.19 -4.23 6.28
N ASP A 301 44.51 -3.26 6.90
CA ASP A 301 43.41 -3.52 7.83
C ASP A 301 42.24 -4.23 7.17
N VAL A 302 41.88 -3.82 5.95
CA VAL A 302 40.83 -4.49 5.16
C VAL A 302 41.27 -5.91 4.76
N LYS A 303 42.55 -6.09 4.42
CA LYS A 303 43.11 -7.40 4.09
C LYS A 303 43.14 -8.35 5.30
N ASN A 304 43.41 -7.82 6.49
CA ASN A 304 43.50 -8.56 7.75
C ASN A 304 42.16 -8.65 8.49
N LEU A 305 41.05 -8.31 7.84
CA LEU A 305 39.73 -8.28 8.47
C LEU A 305 39.35 -9.67 8.99
N GLU A 306 39.09 -9.76 10.29
CA GLU A 306 38.73 -11.02 10.93
C GLU A 306 37.26 -11.36 10.69
N LEU A 307 36.98 -12.65 10.50
CA LEU A 307 35.63 -13.13 10.20
C LEU A 307 34.61 -12.78 11.30
N ASP A 308 35.04 -12.71 12.56
CA ASP A 308 34.17 -12.29 13.67
C ASP A 308 33.77 -10.81 13.55
N GLU A 309 34.74 -9.92 13.26
CA GLU A 309 34.47 -8.50 13.01
C GLU A 309 33.56 -8.31 11.80
N VAL A 310 33.79 -9.08 10.72
CA VAL A 310 32.87 -9.12 9.56
C VAL A 310 31.46 -9.44 10.03
N LYS A 311 31.26 -10.53 10.77
CA LYS A 311 29.94 -10.93 11.27
C LYS A 311 29.30 -9.84 12.14
N GLN A 312 30.07 -9.14 12.98
CA GLN A 312 29.56 -8.02 13.77
C GLN A 312 29.08 -6.86 12.88
N ILE A 313 29.84 -6.50 11.85
CA ILE A 313 29.47 -5.46 10.88
C ILE A 313 28.19 -5.86 10.14
N TYR A 314 28.11 -7.11 9.64
CA TYR A 314 26.93 -7.62 8.94
C TYR A 314 25.69 -7.60 9.84
N ARG A 315 25.85 -7.97 11.11
CA ARG A 315 24.77 -7.95 12.08
C ARG A 315 24.27 -6.53 12.34
N ALA A 316 25.18 -5.59 12.59
CA ALA A 316 24.82 -4.22 12.91
C ALA A 316 24.22 -3.47 11.71
N ASN A 317 24.91 -3.49 10.58
CA ASN A 317 24.62 -2.60 9.45
C ASN A 317 23.50 -3.10 8.54
N TYR A 318 23.16 -4.39 8.60
CA TYR A 318 22.22 -5.01 7.68
C TYR A 318 21.15 -5.82 8.42
N TRP A 319 21.55 -6.84 9.20
CA TRP A 319 20.59 -7.72 9.88
C TRP A 319 19.67 -6.97 10.84
N ASN A 320 20.26 -6.19 11.75
CA ASN A 320 19.51 -5.38 12.71
C ASN A 320 18.77 -4.24 12.02
N ALA A 321 19.39 -3.60 11.02
CA ALA A 321 18.76 -2.50 10.26
C ALA A 321 17.49 -2.95 9.51
N LEU A 322 17.42 -4.24 9.14
CA LEU A 322 16.28 -4.86 8.46
C LEU A 322 15.35 -5.61 9.42
N ASN A 323 15.61 -5.57 10.73
CA ASN A 323 14.86 -6.32 11.75
C ASN A 323 14.68 -7.81 11.38
N CYS A 324 15.72 -8.42 10.81
CA CYS A 324 15.68 -9.80 10.32
C CYS A 324 15.33 -10.83 11.41
N ASP A 325 15.72 -10.59 12.66
CA ASP A 325 15.32 -11.43 13.83
C ASP A 325 13.80 -11.58 13.98
N ALA A 326 13.03 -10.58 13.52
CA ALA A 326 11.58 -10.56 13.66
C ALA A 326 10.83 -11.11 12.44
N LEU A 327 11.53 -11.35 11.32
CA LEU A 327 10.96 -11.83 10.07
C LEU A 327 10.76 -13.35 10.09
N PRO A 328 9.81 -13.88 9.29
CA PRO A 328 9.69 -15.32 9.09
C PRO A 328 10.98 -15.95 8.56
N GLU A 329 11.16 -17.23 8.86
CA GLU A 329 12.28 -18.02 8.36
C GLU A 329 12.25 -18.09 6.81
N GLY A 330 13.43 -18.00 6.19
CA GLY A 330 13.59 -17.89 4.74
C GLY A 330 13.36 -16.46 4.20
N ILE A 331 12.42 -15.70 4.77
CA ILE A 331 12.19 -14.28 4.44
C ILE A 331 13.35 -13.42 4.94
N ASP A 332 13.78 -13.67 6.17
CA ASP A 332 14.98 -13.08 6.75
C ASP A 332 16.21 -13.23 5.84
N LEU A 333 16.42 -14.41 5.25
CA LEU A 333 17.54 -14.68 4.34
C LEU A 333 17.44 -13.87 3.04
N VAL A 334 16.30 -13.94 2.33
CA VAL A 334 16.17 -13.24 1.03
C VAL A 334 16.23 -11.72 1.20
N VAL A 335 15.66 -11.19 2.28
CA VAL A 335 15.68 -9.75 2.61
C VAL A 335 17.09 -9.32 3.01
N PHE A 336 17.79 -10.10 3.83
CA PHE A 336 19.15 -9.81 4.26
C PHE A 336 20.13 -9.84 3.08
N ASP A 337 20.11 -10.90 2.26
CA ASP A 337 20.99 -11.03 1.09
C ASP A 337 20.78 -9.87 0.10
N PHE A 338 19.51 -9.49 -0.13
CA PHE A 338 19.22 -8.35 -1.00
C PHE A 338 19.64 -7.01 -0.37
N GLY A 339 19.53 -6.87 0.95
CA GLY A 339 19.99 -5.71 1.69
C GLY A 339 21.51 -5.51 1.60
N VAL A 340 22.27 -6.60 1.65
CA VAL A 340 23.73 -6.58 1.46
C VAL A 340 24.08 -6.16 0.02
N ASN A 341 23.44 -6.76 -0.98
CA ASN A 341 23.79 -6.51 -2.38
C ASN A 341 23.26 -5.17 -2.93
N ALA A 342 22.09 -4.71 -2.47
CA ALA A 342 21.38 -3.57 -3.06
C ALA A 342 20.99 -2.48 -2.05
N GLY A 343 21.38 -2.61 -0.78
CA GLY A 343 21.16 -1.64 0.29
C GLY A 343 19.88 -1.89 1.11
N VAL A 344 19.97 -1.62 2.41
CA VAL A 344 18.92 -1.90 3.41
C VAL A 344 17.58 -1.23 3.08
N THR A 345 17.58 0.07 2.74
CA THR A 345 16.36 0.81 2.42
C THR A 345 15.64 0.21 1.22
N ARG A 346 16.39 -0.27 0.22
CA ARG A 346 15.79 -0.87 -0.98
C ARG A 346 15.19 -2.23 -0.67
N ALA A 347 15.89 -3.07 0.08
CA ALA A 347 15.36 -4.36 0.49
C ALA A 347 14.09 -4.21 1.35
N ALA A 348 14.07 -3.26 2.28
CA ALA A 348 12.89 -2.92 3.06
C ALA A 348 11.71 -2.51 2.17
N LYS A 349 11.92 -1.60 1.21
CA LYS A 349 10.85 -1.16 0.29
C LYS A 349 10.32 -2.28 -0.60
N VAL A 350 11.19 -3.18 -1.06
CA VAL A 350 10.76 -4.36 -1.83
C VAL A 350 9.89 -5.28 -0.97
N LEU A 351 10.29 -5.55 0.28
CA LEU A 351 9.46 -6.32 1.21
C LEU A 351 8.11 -5.63 1.43
N GLN A 352 8.11 -4.34 1.75
CA GLN A 352 6.90 -3.56 1.98
C GLN A 352 5.94 -3.57 0.79
N LYS A 353 6.48 -3.47 -0.42
CA LYS A 353 5.71 -3.63 -1.67
C LYS A 353 5.07 -5.02 -1.74
N THR A 354 5.83 -6.08 -1.43
CA THR A 354 5.36 -7.48 -1.53
C THR A 354 4.32 -7.83 -0.47
N VAL A 355 4.32 -7.15 0.68
CA VAL A 355 3.34 -7.35 1.77
C VAL A 355 2.23 -6.30 1.80
N PHE A 356 2.15 -5.44 0.76
CA PHE A 356 1.12 -4.41 0.57
C PHE A 356 0.99 -3.39 1.72
N VAL A 357 2.13 -2.91 2.23
CA VAL A 357 2.20 -1.81 3.21
C VAL A 357 2.92 -0.60 2.63
N GLU A 358 2.92 0.51 3.36
CA GLU A 358 3.65 1.72 2.97
C GLU A 358 5.15 1.44 2.79
N GLN A 359 5.74 1.98 1.72
CA GLN A 359 7.14 1.76 1.34
C GLN A 359 8.07 2.83 1.93
N ASP A 360 8.05 2.99 3.25
CA ASP A 360 8.87 3.98 3.97
C ASP A 360 10.35 3.57 4.05
N GLY A 361 10.68 2.31 3.78
CA GLY A 361 12.04 1.76 3.84
C GLY A 361 12.52 1.35 5.22
N GLN A 362 11.63 1.24 6.21
CA GLN A 362 11.88 0.77 7.57
C GLN A 362 11.02 -0.47 7.88
N ILE A 363 11.64 -1.57 8.29
CA ILE A 363 10.91 -2.80 8.64
C ILE A 363 10.39 -2.68 10.07
N GLY A 364 9.29 -1.95 10.26
CA GLY A 364 8.61 -1.78 11.54
C GLY A 364 7.58 -2.87 11.87
N PRO A 365 6.86 -2.74 13.00
CA PRO A 365 5.85 -3.71 13.43
C PRO A 365 4.74 -3.99 12.41
N ILE A 366 4.36 -3.00 11.59
CA ILE A 366 3.36 -3.14 10.53
C ILE A 366 3.88 -4.09 9.44
N THR A 367 5.09 -3.86 8.93
CA THR A 367 5.74 -4.71 7.92
C THR A 367 5.93 -6.13 8.43
N ILE A 368 6.42 -6.29 9.66
CA ILE A 368 6.63 -7.61 10.30
C ILE A 368 5.30 -8.34 10.46
N GLY A 369 4.27 -7.65 10.95
CA GLY A 369 2.94 -8.21 11.13
C GLY A 369 2.31 -8.65 9.80
N ALA A 370 2.51 -7.88 8.73
CA ALA A 370 2.04 -8.24 7.39
C ALA A 370 2.79 -9.46 6.83
N ALA A 371 4.12 -9.49 6.94
CA ALA A 371 4.94 -10.61 6.48
C ALA A 371 4.54 -11.94 7.15
N LYS A 372 4.23 -11.93 8.45
CA LYS A 372 3.81 -13.13 9.21
C LYS A 372 2.42 -13.67 8.83
N ARG A 373 1.61 -12.91 8.09
CA ARG A 373 0.25 -13.31 7.68
C ARG A 373 0.19 -13.89 6.27
N ILE A 374 1.26 -13.76 5.50
CA ILE A 374 1.35 -14.30 4.15
C ILE A 374 2.03 -15.66 4.24
N ASP A 375 1.60 -16.60 3.40
CA ASP A 375 2.28 -17.88 3.24
C ASP A 375 3.78 -17.66 2.94
N PRO A 376 4.69 -18.27 3.70
CA PRO A 376 6.11 -17.94 3.62
C PRO A 376 6.72 -18.35 2.28
N GLU A 377 6.33 -19.49 1.70
CA GLU A 377 6.81 -19.89 0.36
C GLU A 377 6.38 -18.87 -0.69
N HIS A 378 5.10 -18.48 -0.69
CA HIS A 378 4.58 -17.48 -1.60
C HIS A 378 5.30 -16.12 -1.45
N LEU A 379 5.55 -15.69 -0.21
CA LEU A 379 6.22 -14.42 0.05
C LEU A 379 7.70 -14.47 -0.39
N ILE A 380 8.42 -15.57 -0.13
CA ILE A 380 9.81 -15.76 -0.60
C ILE A 380 9.88 -15.61 -2.12
N ARG A 381 8.98 -16.29 -2.85
CA ARG A 381 8.92 -16.25 -4.32
C ARG A 381 8.58 -14.85 -4.83
N THR A 382 7.55 -14.22 -4.26
CA THR A 382 7.10 -12.88 -4.65
C THR A 382 8.18 -11.82 -4.40
N PHE A 383 8.90 -11.91 -3.27
CA PHE A 383 10.04 -11.05 -2.99
C PHE A 383 11.18 -11.27 -3.98
N THR A 384 11.45 -12.53 -4.32
CA THR A 384 12.49 -12.93 -5.28
C THR A 384 12.20 -12.37 -6.67
N ASP A 385 10.95 -12.45 -7.13
CA ASP A 385 10.52 -11.87 -8.40
C ASP A 385 10.68 -10.34 -8.40
N ALA A 386 10.23 -9.67 -7.33
CA ALA A 386 10.38 -8.23 -7.20
C ALA A 386 11.85 -7.76 -7.16
N ARG A 387 12.74 -8.56 -6.56
CA ARG A 387 14.19 -8.36 -6.61
C ARG A 387 14.74 -8.52 -8.04
N MET A 388 14.30 -9.52 -8.78
CA MET A 388 14.74 -9.74 -10.17
C MET A 388 14.26 -8.63 -11.10
N ASP A 389 13.04 -8.13 -10.92
CA ASP A 389 12.53 -6.96 -11.64
C ASP A 389 13.40 -5.73 -11.39
N PHE A 390 13.82 -5.52 -10.14
CA PHE A 390 14.77 -4.45 -9.82
C PHE A 390 16.10 -4.62 -10.58
N TYR A 391 16.73 -5.80 -10.54
CA TYR A 391 18.00 -5.98 -11.25
C TYR A 391 17.86 -5.82 -12.76
N ARG A 392 16.79 -6.35 -13.35
CA ARG A 392 16.51 -6.21 -14.80
C ARG A 392 16.31 -4.75 -15.22
N SER A 393 15.87 -3.89 -14.28
CA SER A 393 15.73 -2.44 -14.52
C SER A 393 17.06 -1.67 -14.52
N LEU A 394 18.16 -2.26 -14.05
CA LEU A 394 19.46 -1.59 -13.97
C LEU A 394 20.13 -1.54 -15.35
N SER A 395 20.72 -0.38 -15.68
CA SER A 395 21.48 -0.20 -16.94
C SER A 395 22.67 -1.16 -17.07
N THR A 396 23.22 -1.62 -15.95
CA THR A 396 24.35 -2.53 -15.85
C THR A 396 23.95 -4.02 -15.92
N TRP A 397 22.66 -4.34 -16.10
CA TRP A 397 22.14 -5.70 -16.25
C TRP A 397 22.86 -6.52 -17.33
N LYS A 398 23.20 -5.90 -18.47
CA LYS A 398 23.91 -6.60 -19.57
C LYS A 398 25.25 -7.18 -19.13
N THR A 399 25.91 -6.54 -18.16
CA THR A 399 27.24 -6.92 -17.68
C THR A 399 27.16 -7.89 -16.49
N PHE A 400 26.32 -7.59 -15.50
CA PHE A 400 26.30 -8.32 -14.22
C PHE A 400 25.07 -9.22 -14.02
N GLY A 401 24.08 -9.15 -14.91
CA GLY A 401 22.77 -9.79 -14.74
C GLY A 401 22.84 -11.30 -14.49
N ARG A 402 23.73 -12.02 -15.21
CA ARG A 402 23.93 -13.46 -14.99
C ARG A 402 24.40 -13.79 -13.56
N GLY A 403 25.24 -12.93 -12.97
CA GLY A 403 25.71 -13.09 -11.60
C GLY A 403 24.59 -12.86 -10.59
N TRP A 404 23.81 -11.80 -10.80
CA TRP A 404 22.66 -11.49 -9.94
C TRP A 404 21.55 -12.53 -10.02
N GLU A 405 21.25 -13.04 -11.22
CA GLU A 405 20.27 -14.10 -11.44
C GLU A 405 20.70 -15.39 -10.71
N ARG A 406 21.96 -15.81 -10.89
CA ARG A 406 22.50 -16.98 -10.20
C ARG A 406 22.43 -16.83 -8.67
N ARG A 407 22.93 -15.72 -8.11
CA ARG A 407 22.87 -15.44 -6.66
C ARG A 407 21.42 -15.48 -6.16
N THR A 408 20.50 -14.86 -6.90
CA THR A 408 19.09 -14.80 -6.52
C THR A 408 18.44 -16.19 -6.52
N HIS A 409 18.73 -17.03 -7.52
CA HIS A 409 18.23 -18.40 -7.57
C HIS A 409 18.80 -19.27 -6.44
N GLU A 410 20.11 -19.19 -6.18
CA GLU A 410 20.75 -19.90 -5.07
C GLU A 410 20.17 -19.49 -3.72
N THR A 411 19.95 -18.19 -3.48
CA THR A 411 19.32 -17.69 -2.24
C THR A 411 17.87 -18.15 -2.12
N LEU A 412 17.10 -18.17 -3.22
CA LEU A 412 15.73 -18.68 -3.24
C LEU A 412 15.68 -20.16 -2.82
N GLU A 413 16.51 -21.00 -3.43
CA GLU A 413 16.59 -22.44 -3.13
C GLU A 413 16.97 -22.69 -1.67
N LEU A 414 17.88 -21.90 -1.11
CA LEU A 414 18.26 -22.01 0.30
C LEU A 414 17.14 -21.54 1.22
N ALA A 415 16.49 -20.43 0.92
CA ALA A 415 15.38 -19.91 1.72
C ALA A 415 14.19 -20.88 1.77
N LEU A 416 13.85 -21.52 0.65
CA LEU A 416 12.79 -22.52 0.60
C LEU A 416 13.12 -23.79 1.40
N LYS A 417 14.40 -24.16 1.55
CA LYS A 417 14.83 -25.29 2.38
C LYS A 417 14.79 -25.01 3.88
N MET A 418 14.60 -23.74 4.27
CA MET A 418 14.45 -23.34 5.67
C MET A 418 12.98 -23.40 6.14
N LEU A 419 12.02 -23.55 5.22
CA LEU A 419 10.63 -23.85 5.54
C LEU A 419 10.45 -25.35 5.81
#